data_AF-A0A0B8QJB8-F1
#
_entry.id   AF-A0A0B8QJB8-F1
#
_cell.length_a   1.000
_cell.length_b   1.000
_cell.length_c   1.000
_cell.angle_alpha   90.00
_cell.angle_beta   90.00
_cell.angle_gamma   90.00
#
_symmetry.space_group_name_H-M   'P 1'
#
loop_
_entity.id
_entity.type
_entity.pdbx_description
1 polymer ?
#
loop_
_entity_poly.entity_id
_entity_poly.type
_entity_poly.pdbx_seq_one_letter_code
_entity_poly.pdbx_strand_id
1 'polypeptide(L)'
;MQGQQWAPPLAVPLQPSIQQEVQIARTTQLLLQEELNKEQRAELHFQRGVYYDSLGLRELARYDFNQSYRLILHSLTSSTYWVSISLKLVNTMQPTRRLIQP
;
A
#
# COMPACT_ATOMS: atom_id res chain seq x y z
N MET A 1 12.52 -38.87 -48.14
CA MET A 1 13.37 -38.44 -47.02
C MET A 1 12.63 -37.32 -46.31
N GLN A 2 11.98 -37.62 -45.18
CA GLN A 2 11.22 -36.61 -44.42
C GLN A 2 12.22 -35.82 -43.57
N GLY A 3 12.35 -34.53 -43.87
CA GLY A 3 13.17 -33.61 -43.08
C GLY A 3 12.50 -33.39 -41.73
N GLN A 4 13.07 -33.97 -40.68
CA GLN A 4 12.68 -33.71 -39.30
C GLN A 4 12.94 -32.22 -39.02
N GLN A 5 11.88 -31.41 -39.10
CA GLN A 5 11.95 -29.98 -38.83
C GLN A 5 12.06 -29.81 -37.32
N TRP A 6 13.29 -29.67 -36.82
CA TRP A 6 13.55 -29.43 -35.41
C TRP A 6 13.02 -28.04 -35.06
N ALA A 7 11.91 -27.98 -34.32
CA ALA A 7 11.47 -26.76 -33.67
C ALA A 7 12.02 -26.78 -32.23
N PRO A 8 12.72 -25.72 -31.77
CA PRO A 8 13.10 -25.63 -30.37
C PRO A 8 11.83 -25.68 -29.50
N PRO A 9 11.84 -26.35 -28.34
CA PRO A 9 10.70 -26.29 -27.44
C PRO A 9 10.51 -24.85 -26.98
N LEU A 10 9.54 -24.15 -27.57
CA LEU A 10 9.13 -22.83 -27.15
C LEU A 10 8.30 -22.98 -25.88
N ALA A 11 8.63 -22.22 -24.83
CA ALA A 11 7.81 -22.16 -23.64
C ALA A 11 6.42 -21.60 -24.03
N VAL A 12 5.35 -22.33 -23.67
CA VAL A 12 3.99 -21.80 -23.75
C VAL A 12 3.90 -20.66 -22.72
N PRO A 13 3.40 -19.47 -23.10
CA PRO A 13 3.23 -18.39 -22.13
C PRO A 13 2.32 -18.87 -20.99
N LEU A 14 2.71 -18.57 -19.75
CA LEU A 14 1.90 -18.88 -18.58
C LEU A 14 0.59 -18.10 -18.70
N GLN A 15 -0.52 -18.81 -18.79
CA GLN A 15 -1.83 -18.18 -18.89
C GLN A 15 -2.18 -17.53 -17.53
N PRO A 16 -2.86 -16.38 -17.56
CA PRO A 16 -3.38 -15.76 -16.34
C PRO A 16 -4.29 -16.75 -15.61
N SER A 17 -4.14 -16.85 -14.29
CA SER A 17 -4.97 -17.77 -13.50
C SER A 17 -6.35 -17.16 -13.28
N ILE A 18 -7.41 -17.87 -13.67
CA ILE A 18 -8.80 -17.50 -13.37
C ILE A 18 -9.00 -17.23 -11.87
N GLN A 19 -8.26 -17.94 -11.02
CA GLN A 19 -8.33 -17.72 -9.57
C GLN A 19 -7.87 -16.31 -9.19
N GLN A 20 -6.82 -15.79 -9.82
CA GLN A 20 -6.31 -14.43 -9.58
C GLN A 20 -7.31 -13.37 -10.04
N GLU A 21 -7.95 -13.58 -11.20
CA GLU A 21 -9.01 -12.69 -11.70
C GLU A 21 -10.20 -12.62 -10.74
N VAL A 22 -10.63 -13.77 -10.20
CA VAL A 22 -11.69 -13.85 -9.19
C VAL A 22 -11.29 -13.11 -7.92
N GLN A 23 -10.04 -13.22 -7.46
CA GLN A 23 -9.58 -12.48 -6.29
C GLN A 23 -9.54 -10.96 -6.54
N ILE A 24 -9.20 -10.52 -7.75
CA ILE A 24 -9.26 -9.09 -8.12
C ILE A 24 -10.70 -8.58 -8.07
N ALA A 25 -11.66 -9.34 -8.61
CA ALA A 25 -13.08 -8.96 -8.54
C ALA A 25 -13.56 -8.87 -7.09
N ARG A 26 -13.22 -9.86 -6.26
CA ARG A 26 -13.60 -9.90 -4.85
C ARG A 26 -13.00 -8.74 -4.05
N THR A 27 -11.70 -8.51 -4.16
CA THR A 27 -11.01 -7.42 -3.46
C THR A 27 -11.53 -6.05 -3.91
N THR A 28 -11.85 -5.90 -5.20
CA THR A 28 -12.49 -4.69 -5.73
C THR A 28 -13.86 -4.47 -5.10
N GLN A 29 -14.68 -5.50 -4.97
CA GLN A 29 -15.98 -5.39 -4.33
C GLN A 29 -15.88 -5.06 -2.84
N LEU A 30 -14.92 -5.65 -2.13
CA LEU A 30 -14.63 -5.31 -0.73
C LEU A 30 -14.21 -3.84 -0.59
N LEU A 31 -13.37 -3.32 -1.50
CA LEU A 31 -12.95 -1.92 -1.48
C LEU A 31 -14.10 -0.91 -1.66
N LEU A 32 -15.21 -1.31 -2.27
CA LEU A 32 -16.40 -0.48 -2.40
C LEU A 32 -17.20 -0.36 -1.09
N GLN A 33 -16.92 -1.19 -0.08
CA GLN A 33 -17.58 -1.10 1.21
C GLN A 33 -17.17 0.17 1.96
N GLU A 34 -18.15 0.84 2.58
CA GLU A 34 -17.96 2.10 3.31
C GLU A 34 -17.33 1.89 4.71
N GLU A 35 -17.53 0.72 5.31
CA GLU A 35 -17.15 0.43 6.71
C GLU A 35 -15.68 0.01 6.94
N LEU A 36 -14.80 0.18 5.95
CA LEU A 36 -13.39 -0.21 6.08
C LEU A 36 -12.56 0.85 6.81
N ASN A 37 -11.84 0.44 7.84
CA ASN A 37 -10.82 1.30 8.45
C ASN A 37 -9.62 1.50 7.48
N LYS A 38 -8.77 2.49 7.77
CA LYS A 38 -7.67 2.87 6.86
C LYS A 38 -6.67 1.74 6.66
N GLU A 39 -6.41 0.96 7.71
CA GLU A 39 -5.49 -0.17 7.73
C GLU A 39 -6.02 -1.33 6.87
N GLN A 40 -7.29 -1.69 7.04
CA GLN A 40 -7.99 -2.72 6.24
C GLN A 40 -8.06 -2.31 4.77
N ARG A 41 -8.36 -1.04 4.50
CA ARG A 41 -8.38 -0.51 3.13
C ARG A 41 -6.99 -0.58 2.51
N ALA A 42 -5.94 -0.26 3.27
CA ALA A 42 -4.56 -0.38 2.81
C ALA A 42 -4.17 -1.83 2.50
N GLU A 43 -4.58 -2.77 3.34
CA GLU A 43 -4.35 -4.21 3.15
C GLU A 43 -5.04 -4.72 1.88
N LEU A 44 -6.30 -4.33 1.66
CA LEU A 44 -7.03 -4.71 0.45
C LEU A 44 -6.39 -4.17 -0.84
N HIS A 45 -5.89 -2.93 -0.82
CA HIS A 45 -5.11 -2.39 -1.94
C HIS A 45 -3.81 -3.17 -2.15
N PHE A 46 -3.10 -3.53 -1.09
CA PHE A 46 -1.88 -4.35 -1.19
C PHE A 46 -2.17 -5.72 -1.81
N GLN A 47 -3.19 -6.43 -1.31
CA GLN A 47 -3.59 -7.74 -1.83
C GLN A 47 -3.98 -7.67 -3.31
N ARG A 48 -4.77 -6.66 -3.72
CA ARG A 48 -5.13 -6.48 -5.13
C ARG A 48 -3.92 -6.17 -6.01
N GLY A 49 -2.96 -5.39 -5.50
CA GLY A 49 -1.68 -5.12 -6.15
C GLY A 49 -0.86 -6.39 -6.40
N VAL A 50 -0.82 -7.32 -5.44
CA VAL A 50 -0.14 -8.63 -5.59
C VAL A 50 -0.78 -9.45 -6.71
N TYR A 51 -2.11 -9.48 -6.79
CA TYR A 51 -2.80 -10.18 -7.88
C TYR A 51 -2.53 -9.52 -9.25
N TYR A 52 -2.52 -8.19 -9.34
CA TYR A 52 -2.15 -7.50 -10.57
C TYR A 52 -0.71 -7.75 -11.01
N ASP A 53 0.24 -7.76 -10.08
CA ASP A 53 1.65 -8.06 -10.38
C ASP A 53 1.82 -9.49 -10.92
N SER A 54 1.10 -10.45 -10.32
CA SER A 54 1.11 -11.86 -10.75
C SER A 54 0.56 -12.09 -12.17
N LEU A 55 -0.28 -11.18 -12.66
CA LEU A 55 -0.82 -11.18 -14.02
C LEU A 55 0.00 -10.33 -15.00
N GLY A 56 1.09 -9.70 -14.54
CA GLY A 56 1.93 -8.81 -15.34
C GLY A 56 1.38 -7.39 -15.52
N LEU A 57 0.32 -7.03 -14.80
CA LEU A 57 -0.35 -5.72 -14.86
C LEU A 57 0.37 -4.69 -13.97
N ARG A 58 1.65 -4.43 -14.25
CA ARG A 58 2.57 -3.68 -13.36
C ARG A 58 2.10 -2.27 -13.01
N GLU A 59 1.49 -1.54 -13.94
CA GLU A 59 1.03 -0.17 -13.65
C GLU A 59 -0.16 -0.17 -12.69
N LEU A 60 -1.06 -1.16 -12.79
CA LEU A 60 -2.17 -1.33 -11.86
C LEU A 60 -1.66 -1.77 -10.48
N ALA A 61 -0.69 -2.68 -10.45
CA ALA A 61 -0.03 -3.10 -9.22
C ALA A 61 0.64 -1.91 -8.50
N ARG A 62 1.42 -1.12 -9.23
CA ARG A 62 2.10 0.08 -8.71
C ARG A 62 1.11 1.11 -8.18
N TYR A 63 0.01 1.32 -8.89
CA TYR A 63 -1.07 2.20 -8.42
C TYR A 63 -1.63 1.73 -7.07
N ASP A 64 -1.96 0.44 -6.95
CA ASP A 64 -2.52 -0.12 -5.73
C ASP A 64 -1.53 -0.13 -4.56
N PHE A 65 -0.26 -0.42 -4.81
CA PHE A 65 0.79 -0.31 -3.78
C PHE A 65 0.95 1.14 -3.29
N ASN A 66 0.90 2.12 -4.19
CA ASN A 66 0.94 3.52 -3.80
C ASN A 66 -0.27 3.92 -2.95
N GLN A 67 -1.47 3.43 -3.27
CA GLN A 67 -2.66 3.68 -2.44
C GLN A 67 -2.52 3.05 -1.05
N SER A 68 -2.05 1.80 -0.96
CA SER A 68 -1.78 1.14 0.31
C SER A 68 -0.77 1.92 1.16
N TYR A 69 0.35 2.32 0.57
CA TYR A 69 1.40 3.09 1.25
C TYR A 69 0.88 4.43 1.77
N ARG A 70 0.09 5.16 0.97
CA ARG A 70 -0.51 6.44 1.39
C ARG A 70 -1.44 6.29 2.59
N LEU A 71 -2.24 5.23 2.63
CA LEU A 71 -3.16 4.96 3.73
C LEU A 71 -2.43 4.61 5.03
N ILE A 72 -1.39 3.77 4.95
CA ILE A 72 -0.56 3.40 6.09
C ILE A 72 0.24 4.59 6.61
N LEU A 73 0.88 5.37 5.73
CA LEU A 73 1.61 6.56 6.16
C LEU A 73 0.69 7.55 6.87
N HIS A 74 -0.50 7.78 6.32
CA HIS A 74 -1.45 8.70 6.94
C HIS A 74 -1.89 8.22 8.32
N SER A 75 -2.12 6.91 8.52
CA SER A 75 -2.47 6.39 9.85
C SER A 75 -1.32 6.55 10.86
N LEU A 76 -0.09 6.30 10.45
CA LEU A 76 1.10 6.47 11.29
C LEU A 76 1.38 7.94 11.65
N THR A 77 1.12 8.89 10.74
CA THR A 77 1.31 10.32 11.02
C THR A 77 0.23 10.94 11.89
N SER A 78 -0.97 10.36 11.89
CA SER A 78 -2.08 10.82 12.75
C SER A 78 -1.84 10.47 14.23
N SER A 79 -0.91 9.54 14.51
CA SER A 79 -0.34 9.34 15.83
C SER A 79 0.73 10.41 16.07
N THR A 80 0.31 11.60 16.47
CA THR A 80 1.12 12.80 16.68
C THR A 80 2.09 12.73 17.86
N TYR A 81 2.80 11.61 18.01
CA TYR A 81 3.78 11.40 19.08
C TYR A 81 4.93 12.42 19.04
N TRP A 82 5.48 12.69 17.85
CA TRP A 82 6.63 13.58 17.70
C TRP A 82 6.29 15.06 17.88
N VAL A 83 5.18 15.53 17.28
CA VAL A 83 4.71 16.92 17.44
C VAL A 83 4.34 17.22 18.89
N SER A 84 3.72 16.26 19.59
CA SER A 84 3.34 16.40 21.00
C SER A 84 4.55 16.43 21.95
N ILE A 85 5.60 15.65 21.67
CA ILE A 85 6.86 15.67 22.43
C ILE A 85 7.57 17.01 22.24
N SER A 86 7.68 17.49 21.00
CA SER A 86 8.31 18.78 20.70
C SER A 86 7.56 19.95 21.34
N LEU A 87 6.22 19.92 21.36
CA LEU A 87 5.40 20.98 21.96
C LEU A 87 5.48 20.98 23.49
N LYS A 88 5.55 19.81 24.15
CA LYS A 88 5.76 19.71 25.60
C LYS A 88 7.12 20.24 26.03
N LEU A 89 8.19 19.91 25.30
CA LEU A 89 9.55 20.38 25.60
C LEU A 89 9.67 21.91 25.49
N VAL A 90 9.03 22.52 24.49
CA VAL A 90 9.01 23.98 24.31
C VAL A 90 8.28 24.69 25.46
N ASN A 91 7.19 24.11 25.96
CA ASN A 91 6.38 24.74 27.02
C ASN A 91 6.99 24.56 28.42
N THR A 92 7.79 23.51 28.64
CA THR A 92 8.55 23.31 29.90
C THR A 92 9.78 24.21 30.04
N MET A 93 10.18 24.90 28.97
CA MET A 93 11.30 25.85 28.96
C MET A 93 10.83 27.31 28.89
N GLN A 94 9.72 27.67 29.54
CA GLN A 94 9.44 29.07 29.85
C GLN A 94 10.28 29.46 31.08
N PRO A 95 11.41 30.18 30.97
CA PRO A 95 12.17 30.59 32.13
C PRO A 95 11.32 31.56 32.94
N THR A 96 11.24 31.28 34.24
CA THR A 96 10.64 32.12 35.27
C THR A 96 11.06 33.59 35.08
N ARG A 97 10.26 34.40 34.39
CA ARG A 97 10.34 35.87 34.48
C ARG A 97 9.85 36.29 35.87
N ARG A 98 10.61 35.95 36.92
CA ARG A 98 10.49 36.63 38.20
C ARG A 98 11.46 37.80 38.21
N LEU A 99 10.87 38.94 37.88
CA LEU A 99 10.98 40.18 38.64
C LEU A 99 12.40 40.51 39.12
N ILE A 100 13.09 41.33 38.33
CA ILE A 100 14.01 42.29 38.90
C ILE A 100 13.41 43.67 38.61
N GLN A 101 12.73 44.22 39.60
CA GLN A 101 12.56 45.65 39.83
C GLN A 101 12.78 45.86 41.34
N PRO A 102 13.27 47.03 41.80
CA PRO A 102 13.98 48.09 41.09
C PRO A 102 15.52 47.99 41.23
#